data_AF-A0AA90JA14-F1
#
_entry.id   AF-A0AA90JA14-F1
#
_cell.length_a   1.000
_cell.length_b   1.000
_cell.length_c   1.000
_cell.angle_alpha   90.00
_cell.angle_beta   90.00
_cell.angle_gamma   90.00
#
_symmetry.space_group_name_H-M   'P 1'
#
loop_
_entity.id
_entity.type
_entity.pdbx_description
1 polymer ?
#
loop_
_entity_poly.entity_id
_entity_poly.type
_entity_poly.pdbx_seq_one_letter_code
_entity_poly.pdbx_strand_id
1 'polypeptide(L)'
;MTDSMKKSLDAIAKWGKVTGVFMIIAGGIYAFFGISLLIIGAAPGVLMIFSGIYLLKSANAAQKMSHDMPQEPHEALLDNYVKFMKWQFFFLLSNIVIFILCIVVFFFLIFLGILTDLHSGYDPYYYE
;
A
#
# COMPACT_ATOMS: atom_id res chain seq x y z
N MET A 1 0.04 -34.11 10.19
CA MET A 1 0.79 -33.01 9.55
C MET A 1 2.28 -33.34 9.58
N THR A 2 3.06 -33.06 8.52
CA THR A 2 4.53 -33.23 8.58
C THR A 2 5.17 -32.10 9.39
N ASP A 3 6.33 -32.36 10.00
CA ASP A 3 7.08 -31.33 10.74
C ASP A 3 7.43 -30.11 9.85
N SER A 4 7.68 -30.35 8.56
CA SER A 4 7.93 -29.31 7.57
C SER A 4 6.72 -28.41 7.31
N MET A 5 5.51 -29.00 7.29
CA MET A 5 4.26 -28.26 7.11
C MET A 5 3.93 -27.43 8.36
N LYS A 6 4.13 -27.99 9.56
CA LYS A 6 3.96 -27.28 10.83
C LYS A 6 4.88 -26.07 10.92
N LYS A 7 6.17 -26.25 10.62
CA LYS A 7 7.16 -25.16 10.60
C LYS A 7 6.80 -24.04 9.62
N SER A 8 6.29 -24.39 8.44
CA SER A 8 5.82 -23.43 7.44
C SER A 8 4.61 -22.64 7.92
N LEU A 9 3.62 -23.31 8.53
CA LEU A 9 2.43 -22.67 9.10
C LEU A 9 2.78 -21.73 10.26
N ASP A 10 3.70 -22.13 11.14
CA ASP A 10 4.20 -21.27 12.22
C ASP A 10 4.93 -20.03 11.68
N ALA A 11 5.71 -20.19 10.60
CA ALA A 11 6.37 -19.06 9.94
C ALA A 11 5.34 -18.09 9.33
N ILE A 12 4.32 -18.61 8.63
CA ILE A 12 3.22 -17.79 8.07
C ILE A 12 2.47 -17.08 9.20
N ALA A 13 2.18 -17.77 10.29
CA ALA A 13 1.51 -17.20 11.46
C ALA A 13 2.33 -16.06 12.09
N LYS A 14 3.63 -16.27 12.30
CA LYS A 14 4.52 -15.27 12.91
C LYS A 14 4.70 -14.05 12.01
N TRP A 15 5.13 -14.26 10.77
CA TRP A 15 5.44 -13.16 9.85
C TRP A 15 4.19 -12.50 9.30
N GLY A 16 3.11 -13.25 9.03
CA GLY A 16 1.84 -12.66 8.61
C GLY A 16 1.22 -11.77 9.69
N LYS A 17 1.36 -12.11 10.98
CA LYS A 17 0.95 -11.23 12.09
C LYS A 17 1.75 -9.94 12.15
N VAL A 18 3.08 -10.07 12.15
CA VAL A 18 3.99 -8.91 12.22
C VAL A 18 3.73 -7.99 11.02
N THR A 19 3.82 -8.51 9.80
CA THR A 19 3.62 -7.75 8.57
C THR A 19 2.22 -7.13 8.50
N GLY A 20 1.18 -7.87 8.89
CA GLY A 20 -0.19 -7.36 8.87
C GLY A 20 -0.41 -6.16 9.80
N VAL A 21 0.16 -6.18 11.02
CA VAL A 21 0.11 -5.03 11.94
C VAL A 21 0.87 -3.83 11.37
N PHE A 22 2.08 -4.05 10.85
CA PHE A 22 2.86 -2.98 10.23
C PHE A 22 2.14 -2.37 9.03
N MET A 23 1.47 -3.19 8.21
CA MET A 23 0.66 -2.71 7.08
C MET A 23 -0.50 -1.81 7.53
N ILE A 24 -1.19 -2.17 8.61
CA ILE A 24 -2.30 -1.35 9.13
C ILE A 24 -1.78 -0.01 9.66
N ILE A 25 -0.70 -0.03 10.44
CA ILE A 25 -0.11 1.20 11.01
C ILE A 25 0.42 2.10 9.90
N ALA A 26 1.23 1.55 8.98
CA ALA A 26 1.78 2.30 7.86
C ALA A 26 0.69 2.82 6.92
N GLY A 27 -0.33 2.01 6.65
CA GLY A 27 -1.48 2.42 5.84
C GLY A 27 -2.31 3.52 6.52
N GLY A 28 -2.44 3.50 7.84
CA GLY A 28 -3.09 4.57 8.61
C GLY A 28 -2.32 5.89 8.53
N ILE A 29 -0.99 5.84 8.71
CA ILE A 29 -0.11 7.00 8.52
C ILE A 29 -0.23 7.52 7.08
N TYR A 30 -0.13 6.63 6.10
CA TYR A 30 -0.20 6.98 4.69
C TYR A 30 -1.56 7.60 4.32
N ALA A 31 -2.67 7.03 4.80
CA ALA A 31 -4.01 7.58 4.55
C ALA A 31 -4.16 8.97 5.18
N PHE A 32 -3.64 9.18 6.39
CA PHE A 32 -3.70 10.47 7.08
C PHE A 32 -2.96 11.57 6.32
N PHE A 33 -1.71 11.30 5.90
CA PHE A 33 -0.94 12.26 5.09
C PHE A 33 -1.43 12.34 3.63
N GLY A 34 -1.99 11.27 3.09
CA GLY A 34 -2.49 11.22 1.71
C GLY A 34 -3.69 12.13 1.45
N ILE A 35 -4.45 12.51 2.48
CA ILE A 35 -5.59 13.43 2.34
C ILE A 35 -5.14 14.80 1.82
N SER A 36 -3.92 15.26 2.16
CA SER A 36 -3.42 16.57 1.70
C SER A 36 -3.11 16.61 0.20
N LEU A 37 -2.92 15.46 -0.45
CA LEU A 37 -2.73 15.31 -1.89
C LEU A 37 -4.07 14.90 -2.56
N LEU A 38 -5.05 15.80 -2.52
CA LEU A 38 -6.32 15.73 -3.29
C LEU A 38 -7.31 14.62 -2.91
N ILE A 39 -7.40 14.16 -1.64
CA ILE A 39 -8.29 13.06 -1.16
C ILE A 39 -7.99 11.69 -1.80
N ILE A 40 -7.71 11.63 -3.10
CA ILE A 40 -7.27 10.48 -3.89
C ILE A 40 -5.96 9.90 -3.33
N GLY A 41 -5.08 10.76 -2.79
CA GLY A 41 -3.83 10.33 -2.16
C GLY A 41 -4.01 9.42 -0.93
N ALA A 42 -5.20 9.41 -0.30
CA ALA A 42 -5.47 8.52 0.83
C ALA A 42 -5.77 7.07 0.41
N ALA A 43 -6.15 6.84 -0.87
CA ALA A 43 -6.60 5.54 -1.35
C ALA A 43 -5.55 4.42 -1.16
N PRO A 44 -4.25 4.58 -1.51
CA PRO A 44 -3.26 3.54 -1.25
C PRO A 44 -3.13 3.18 0.23
N GLY A 45 -3.27 4.16 1.14
CA GLY A 45 -3.20 3.91 2.58
C GLY A 45 -4.34 3.03 3.06
N VAL A 46 -5.56 3.30 2.59
CA VAL A 46 -6.75 2.47 2.89
C VAL A 46 -6.60 1.06 2.31
N LEU A 47 -6.12 0.94 1.07
CA LEU A 47 -5.86 -0.37 0.44
C LEU A 47 -4.82 -1.18 1.24
N MET A 48 -3.77 -0.52 1.73
CA MET A 48 -2.74 -1.15 2.57
C MET A 48 -3.30 -1.64 3.92
N ILE A 49 -4.23 -0.89 4.53
CA ILE A 49 -4.93 -1.32 5.75
C ILE A 49 -5.73 -2.60 5.49
N PHE A 50 -6.52 -2.65 4.42
CA PHE A 50 -7.30 -3.85 4.07
C PHE A 50 -6.41 -5.05 3.77
N SER A 51 -5.32 -4.86 3.03
CA SER A 51 -4.29 -5.89 2.84
C SER A 51 -3.80 -6.44 4.18
N GLY A 52 -3.42 -5.55 5.11
CA GLY A 52 -2.95 -5.95 6.44
C GLY A 52 -3.99 -6.76 7.23
N ILE A 53 -5.27 -6.35 7.20
CA ILE A 53 -6.36 -7.06 7.88
C ILE A 53 -6.51 -8.50 7.34
N TYR A 54 -6.51 -8.69 6.03
CA TYR A 54 -6.66 -10.03 5.44
C TYR A 54 -5.42 -10.90 5.67
N LEU A 55 -4.22 -10.30 5.69
CA LEU A 55 -3.00 -11.02 6.06
C LEU A 55 -3.03 -11.49 7.52
N LEU A 56 -3.52 -10.64 8.45
CA LEU A 56 -3.72 -11.04 9.85
C LEU A 56 -4.70 -12.20 9.98
N LYS A 57 -5.81 -12.17 9.24
CA LYS A 57 -6.80 -13.26 9.24
C LYS A 57 -6.19 -14.57 8.73
N SER A 58 -5.42 -14.51 7.65
CA SER A 58 -4.70 -15.67 7.10
C SER A 58 -3.66 -16.21 8.09
N ALA A 59 -2.88 -15.33 8.74
CA ALA A 59 -1.89 -15.70 9.75
C ALA A 59 -2.53 -16.36 10.99
N ASN A 60 -3.69 -15.87 11.43
CA ASN A 60 -4.45 -16.47 12.51
C ASN A 60 -4.98 -17.86 12.14
N ALA A 61 -5.43 -18.06 10.90
CA ALA A 61 -5.84 -19.37 10.41
C ALA A 61 -4.66 -20.35 10.33
N ALA A 62 -3.48 -19.89 9.88
CA ALA A 62 -2.24 -20.67 9.88
C ALA A 62 -1.82 -21.12 11.28
N GLN A 63 -1.95 -20.23 12.27
CA GLN A 63 -1.65 -20.58 13.66
C GLN A 63 -2.58 -21.68 14.17
N LYS A 64 -3.90 -21.57 13.92
CA LYS A 64 -4.88 -22.58 14.36
C LYS A 64 -4.61 -23.96 13.73
N MET A 65 -4.17 -23.96 12.48
CA MET A 65 -3.78 -25.19 11.77
C MET A 65 -2.52 -25.84 12.35
N SER A 66 -1.52 -25.03 12.72
CA SER A 66 -0.28 -25.54 13.32
C SER A 66 -0.52 -26.29 14.64
N HIS A 67 -1.57 -25.93 15.37
CA HIS A 67 -1.96 -26.52 16.65
C HIS A 67 -2.96 -27.69 16.53
N ASP A 68 -3.13 -28.28 15.33
CA ASP A 68 -4.01 -29.43 15.06
C ASP A 68 -5.46 -29.25 15.58
N MET A 69 -5.99 -28.01 15.53
CA MET A 69 -7.39 -27.75 15.90
C MET A 69 -8.35 -28.33 14.83
N PRO A 70 -9.46 -29.00 15.21
CA PRO A 70 -10.32 -29.68 14.24
C PRO A 70 -11.09 -28.71 13.33
N GLN A 71 -10.89 -28.89 12.02
CA GLN A 71 -11.79 -28.58 10.89
C GLN A 71 -12.07 -27.08 10.58
N GLU A 72 -11.96 -26.71 9.28
CA GLU A 72 -12.08 -25.38 8.63
C GLU A 72 -10.88 -24.40 8.49
N PRO A 73 -9.74 -24.49 9.19
CA PRO A 73 -8.71 -23.45 9.08
C PRO A 73 -7.96 -23.41 7.73
N HIS A 74 -8.05 -24.44 6.88
CA HIS A 74 -7.31 -24.50 5.60
C HIS A 74 -7.91 -23.57 4.55
N GLU A 75 -9.22 -23.67 4.34
CA GLU A 75 -9.93 -22.83 3.39
C GLU A 75 -9.89 -21.38 3.83
N ALA A 76 -10.05 -21.11 5.13
CA ALA A 76 -9.94 -19.77 5.68
C ALA A 76 -8.54 -19.16 5.52
N LEU A 77 -7.46 -19.95 5.61
CA LEU A 77 -6.09 -19.45 5.38
C LEU A 77 -5.94 -18.97 3.93
N LEU A 78 -6.29 -19.82 2.96
CA LEU A 78 -6.11 -19.54 1.55
C LEU A 78 -7.07 -18.47 1.04
N ASP A 79 -8.34 -18.49 1.44
CA ASP A 79 -9.32 -17.47 1.05
C ASP A 79 -8.91 -16.06 1.53
N ASN A 80 -8.49 -15.95 2.79
CA ASN A 80 -7.98 -14.67 3.31
C ASN A 80 -6.68 -14.25 2.61
N TYR A 81 -5.81 -15.19 2.25
CA TYR A 81 -4.60 -14.89 1.50
C TYR A 81 -4.91 -14.40 0.08
N VAL A 82 -5.88 -15.01 -0.61
CA VAL A 82 -6.35 -14.55 -1.93
C VAL A 82 -6.94 -13.15 -1.83
N LYS A 83 -7.71 -12.85 -0.78
CA LYS A 83 -8.21 -11.48 -0.53
C LYS A 83 -7.07 -10.51 -0.31
N PHE A 84 -6.06 -10.86 0.49
CA PHE A 84 -4.84 -10.06 0.63
C PHE A 84 -4.18 -9.78 -0.73
N MET A 85 -3.98 -10.80 -1.57
CA MET A 85 -3.40 -10.63 -2.91
C MET A 85 -4.22 -9.68 -3.80
N LYS A 86 -5.56 -9.77 -3.75
CA LYS A 86 -6.45 -8.85 -4.48
C LYS A 86 -6.26 -7.40 -4.03
N TRP A 87 -6.27 -7.14 -2.73
CA TRP A 87 -6.05 -5.79 -2.20
C TRP A 87 -4.65 -5.28 -2.52
N GLN A 88 -3.66 -6.17 -2.51
CA GLN A 88 -2.28 -5.80 -2.81
C GLN A 88 -2.06 -5.46 -4.29
N PHE A 89 -2.79 -6.10 -5.19
CA PHE A 89 -2.84 -5.70 -6.60
C PHE A 89 -3.40 -4.28 -6.76
N PHE A 90 -4.53 -3.96 -6.13
CA PHE A 90 -5.10 -2.60 -6.19
C PHE A 90 -4.19 -1.57 -5.54
N PHE A 91 -3.54 -1.92 -4.41
CA PHE A 91 -2.52 -1.06 -3.80
C PHE A 91 -1.41 -0.75 -4.80
N LEU A 92 -0.84 -1.75 -5.47
CA LEU A 92 0.20 -1.56 -6.47
C LEU A 92 -0.28 -0.65 -7.61
N LEU A 93 -1.49 -0.92 -8.14
CA LEU A 93 -2.08 -0.12 -9.21
C LEU A 93 -2.27 1.35 -8.78
N SER A 94 -2.75 1.59 -7.56
CA SER A 94 -2.93 2.96 -7.04
C SER A 94 -1.61 3.73 -6.95
N ASN A 95 -0.52 3.06 -6.55
CA ASN A 95 0.80 3.68 -6.49
C ASN A 95 1.33 4.01 -7.89
N ILE A 96 1.09 3.16 -8.89
CA ILE A 96 1.47 3.44 -10.29
C ILE A 96 0.76 4.70 -10.80
N VAL A 97 -0.55 4.84 -10.52
CA VAL A 97 -1.32 6.03 -10.92
C VAL A 97 -0.78 7.30 -10.26
N ILE A 98 -0.53 7.27 -8.94
CA ILE A 98 0.04 8.41 -8.21
C ILE A 98 1.43 8.76 -8.75
N PHE A 99 2.26 7.76 -9.03
CA PHE A 99 3.60 7.97 -9.58
C PHE A 99 3.55 8.69 -10.93
N ILE A 100 2.64 8.28 -11.83
CA ILE A 100 2.43 8.95 -13.13
C ILE A 100 1.98 10.40 -12.92
N LEU A 101 1.03 10.65 -12.00
CA LEU A 101 0.57 12.01 -11.69
C LEU A 101 1.70 12.90 -11.16
N CYS A 102 2.55 12.37 -10.27
CA CYS A 102 3.71 13.10 -9.77
C CYS A 102 4.69 13.48 -10.90
N ILE A 103 4.92 12.59 -11.87
CA ILE A 103 5.74 12.88 -13.04
C ILE A 103 5.14 14.03 -13.85
N VAL A 104 3.84 13.99 -14.12
CA VAL A 104 3.14 15.04 -14.89
C VAL A 104 3.24 16.39 -14.18
N VAL A 105 2.97 16.42 -12.86
CA VAL A 105 3.08 17.65 -12.05
C VAL A 105 4.51 18.17 -12.03
N PHE A 106 5.50 17.30 -11.91
CA PHE A 106 6.91 17.69 -11.91
C PHE A 106 7.31 18.41 -13.21
N PHE A 107 6.95 17.86 -14.38
CA PHE A 107 7.23 18.51 -15.66
C PHE A 107 6.44 19.82 -15.82
N PHE A 108 5.21 19.87 -15.34
CA PHE A 108 4.40 21.09 -15.37
C PHE A 108 5.03 22.21 -14.52
N LEU A 109 5.58 21.89 -13.34
CA LEU A 109 6.27 22.87 -12.50
C LEU A 109 7.58 23.37 -13.12
N ILE A 110 8.36 22.50 -13.75
CA ILE A 110 9.56 22.91 -14.51
C ILE A 110 9.16 23.87 -15.63
N PHE A 111 8.14 23.52 -16.40
CA PHE A 111 7.65 24.36 -17.49
C PHE A 111 7.17 25.73 -16.99
N LEU A 112 6.42 25.78 -15.88
CA LEU A 112 6.00 27.04 -15.26
C LEU A 112 7.19 27.89 -14.78
N GLY A 113 8.19 27.27 -14.16
CA GLY A 113 9.40 27.98 -13.72
C GLY A 113 10.15 28.64 -14.89
N ILE A 114 10.29 27.93 -16.00
CA ILE A 114 10.90 28.48 -17.22
C ILE A 114 10.07 29.64 -17.77
N LEU A 115 8.74 29.52 -17.79
CA LEU A 115 7.85 30.60 -18.25
C LEU A 115 7.94 31.85 -17.37
N THR A 116 8.03 31.68 -16.05
CA THR A 116 8.17 32.82 -15.12
C THR A 116 9.49 33.54 -15.31
N ASP A 117 10.60 32.82 -15.52
CA ASP A 117 11.90 33.43 -15.78
C ASP A 117 11.87 34.22 -17.10
N LEU A 118 11.30 33.64 -18.17
CA LEU A 118 11.14 34.32 -19.47
C LEU A 118 10.29 35.58 -19.38
N HIS A 119 9.23 35.59 -18.56
CA HIS A 119 8.39 36.78 -18.37
C HIS A 119 9.10 37.86 -17.56
N SER A 120 9.86 37.48 -16.52
CA SER A 120 10.61 38.43 -15.67
C SER A 120 11.79 39.12 -16.38
N GLY A 121 12.37 38.48 -17.41
CA GLY A 121 13.40 39.06 -18.25
C GLY A 121 12.88 40.04 -19.32
N TYR A 122 11.56 40.20 -19.44
CA TYR A 122 10.92 41.16 -20.35
C TYR A 122 10.61 42.45 -19.59
N ASP A 123 11.61 43.32 -19.46
CA ASP A 123 11.43 44.64 -18.86
C ASP A 123 11.28 45.70 -19.98
N PRO A 124 10.05 46.18 -20.25
CA PRO A 124 9.76 47.04 -21.40
C PRO A 124 10.32 48.47 -21.27
N TYR A 125 10.97 48.80 -20.15
CA TYR A 125 11.51 50.13 -19.86
C TYR A 125 13.04 50.26 -20.06
N TYR A 126 13.71 49.23 -20.60
CA TYR A 126 15.16 49.30 -20.88
C TYR A 126 15.53 50.02 -22.20
N TYR A 127 14.57 50.67 -22.85
CA TYR A 127 14.78 51.51 -24.01
C TYR A 127 14.09 52.88 -23.83
N GLU A 128 14.50 53.62 -22.81
CA GLU A 128 14.40 55.09 -22.75
C GLU A 128 15.75 55.70 -22.37
#